data_AF-A0A849YXV6-F1
#
_entry.id   AF-A0A849YXV6-F1
#
_cell.length_a   1.000
_cell.length_b   1.000
_cell.length_c   1.000
_cell.angle_alpha   90.00
_cell.angle_beta   90.00
_cell.angle_gamma   90.00
#
_symmetry.space_group_name_H-M   'P 1'
#
loop_
_entity.id
_entity.type
_entity.pdbx_description
1 polymer ?
#
loop_
_entity_poly.entity_id
_entity_poly.type
_entity_poly.pdbx_seq_one_letter_code
_entity_poly.pdbx_strand_id
1 'polypeptide(L)' 'MSPEEERAVAEGARFAGLEESQQGFVREFLHRDPSEWLYCCGSACDPCVLTIARAVDKAREILGLPKLPR' A
#
# COMPACT_ATOMS: atom_id res chain seq x y z
N MET A 1 -14.44 4.71 -1.68
CA MET A 1 -13.60 4.09 -2.72
C MET A 1 -14.48 3.64 -3.88
N SER A 2 -13.96 3.75 -5.10
CA SER A 2 -14.59 3.21 -6.31
C SER A 2 -14.31 1.70 -6.45
N PRO A 3 -15.06 0.99 -7.30
CA PRO A 3 -14.76 -0.42 -7.63
C PRO A 3 -13.36 -0.62 -8.22
N GLU A 4 -12.85 0.37 -8.95
CA GLU A 4 -11.51 0.34 -9.52
C GLU A 4 -10.43 0.46 -8.43
N GLU A 5 -10.65 1.32 -7.44
CA GLU A 5 -9.75 1.45 -6.29
C GLU A 5 -9.72 0.19 -5.45
N GLU A 6 -10.88 -0.45 -5.18
CA GLU A 6 -10.92 -1.74 -4.46
C GLU A 6 -10.14 -2.82 -5.22
N ARG A 7 -10.27 -2.89 -6.55
CA ARG A 7 -9.51 -3.84 -7.37
C ARG A 7 -8.00 -3.54 -7.31
N ALA A 8 -7.60 -2.27 -7.38
CA ALA A 8 -6.19 -1.88 -7.29
C ALA A 8 -5.60 -2.19 -5.90
N VAL A 9 -6.38 -1.97 -4.84
CA VAL A 9 -6.02 -2.33 -3.45
C VAL A 9 -5.80 -3.83 -3.32
N ALA A 10 -6.74 -4.65 -3.79
CA ALA A 10 -6.62 -6.11 -3.72
C ALA A 10 -5.41 -6.63 -4.52
N GLU A 11 -5.18 -6.08 -5.71
CA GLU A 11 -4.02 -6.44 -6.55
C GLU A 11 -2.70 -6.02 -5.89
N GLY A 12 -2.62 -4.80 -5.36
CA GLY A 12 -1.44 -4.30 -4.66
C GLY A 12 -1.11 -5.12 -3.41
N ALA A 13 -2.12 -5.44 -2.60
CA ALA A 13 -1.97 -6.31 -1.44
C ALA A 13 -1.45 -7.70 -1.83
N ARG A 14 -2.09 -8.34 -2.82
CA ARG A 14 -1.66 -9.66 -3.33
C ARG A 14 -0.22 -9.63 -3.85
N PHE A 15 0.15 -8.60 -4.60
CA PHE A 15 1.51 -8.44 -5.14
C PHE A 15 2.57 -8.37 -4.04
N ALA A 16 2.27 -7.70 -2.93
CA ALA A 16 3.19 -7.59 -1.80
C ALA A 16 3.15 -8.78 -0.82
N GLY A 17 2.26 -9.75 -1.04
CA GLY A 17 2.05 -10.88 -0.15
C GLY A 17 1.26 -10.55 1.12
N LEU A 18 0.48 -9.46 1.11
CA LEU A 18 -0.44 -9.14 2.21
C LEU A 18 -1.69 -10.01 2.15
N GLU A 19 -2.20 -10.38 3.32
CA GLU A 19 -3.48 -11.09 3.44
C GLU A 19 -4.67 -10.17 3.15
N GLU A 20 -5.85 -10.76 2.89
CA GLU A 20 -7.09 -10.01 2.66
C GLU A 20 -7.45 -9.13 3.87
N SER A 21 -7.24 -9.63 5.08
CA SER A 21 -7.41 -8.90 6.34
C SER A 21 -6.51 -7.65 6.43
N GLN A 22 -5.37 -7.65 5.75
CA GLN A 22 -4.37 -6.58 5.74
C GLN A 22 -4.60 -5.56 4.62
N GLN A 23 -5.57 -5.75 3.73
CA GLN A 23 -5.90 -4.78 2.67
C GLN A 23 -6.32 -3.42 3.24
N GLY A 24 -6.82 -3.38 4.48
CA GLY A 24 -7.18 -2.13 5.18
C GLY A 24 -6.02 -1.11 5.21
N PHE A 25 -4.78 -1.57 5.36
CA PHE A 25 -3.60 -0.69 5.35
C PHE A 25 -3.40 -0.04 3.97
N VAL A 26 -3.60 -0.79 2.89
CA VAL A 26 -3.46 -0.26 1.53
C VAL A 26 -4.55 0.78 1.26
N ARG A 27 -5.79 0.53 1.69
CA ARG A 27 -6.90 1.49 1.60
C ARG A 27 -6.58 2.79 2.34
N GLU A 28 -6.06 2.68 3.56
CA GLU A 28 -5.73 3.84 4.40
C GLU A 28 -4.66 4.74 3.76
N PHE A 29 -3.62 4.15 3.18
CA PHE A 29 -2.45 4.90 2.70
C PHE A 29 -2.47 5.24 1.20
N LEU A 30 -3.44 4.72 0.44
CA LEU A 30 -3.51 4.89 -1.01
C LEU A 30 -3.36 6.34 -1.46
N HIS A 31 -4.02 7.28 -0.78
CA HIS A 31 -4.02 8.70 -1.12
C HIS A 31 -3.27 9.59 -0.11
N ARG A 32 -2.69 8.97 0.92
CA ARG A 32 -2.03 9.70 2.01
C ARG A 32 -0.63 10.15 1.62
N ASP A 33 -0.19 11.28 2.15
CA ASP A 33 1.16 11.77 1.89
C ASP A 33 2.17 10.75 2.49
N PRO A 34 3.13 10.23 1.71
CA PRO A 34 4.10 9.25 2.20
C PRO A 34 4.90 9.73 3.41
N SER A 35 5.15 11.04 3.54
CA SER A 35 5.88 11.61 4.68
C SER A 35 5.15 11.42 6.02
N GLU A 36 3.85 11.15 6.00
CA GLU A 36 3.03 10.97 7.20
C GLU A 36 3.04 9.53 7.75
N TRP A 37 3.43 8.53 6.95
CA TRP A 37 3.30 7.12 7.33
C TRP A 37 4.46 6.21 6.91
N LEU A 38 5.25 6.60 5.91
CA LEU A 38 6.35 5.79 5.36
C LEU A 38 7.61 5.91 6.21
N TYR A 39 7.53 5.53 7.48
CA TYR A 39 8.67 5.51 8.40
C TYR A 39 8.97 4.09 8.85
N CYS A 40 10.11 3.56 8.41
CA CYS A 40 10.59 2.23 8.81
C CYS A 40 11.47 2.30 10.05
N CYS A 41 11.10 1.57 11.10
CA CYS A 41 11.90 1.47 12.33
C CYS A 41 13.14 0.58 12.20
N GLY A 42 13.34 -0.11 11.07
CA GLY A 42 14.45 -1.04 10.85
C GLY A 42 14.29 -2.41 11.52
N SER A 43 13.11 -2.72 12.06
CA SER A 43 12.80 -3.98 12.75
C SER A 43 11.89 -4.90 11.93
N ALA A 44 11.60 -6.10 12.44
CA ALA A 44 10.73 -7.09 11.82
C ALA A 44 9.24 -6.90 12.21
N CYS A 45 8.64 -5.76 11.84
CA CYS A 45 7.21 -5.52 12.04
C CYS A 45 6.35 -6.39 11.11
N ASP A 46 5.14 -6.74 11.54
CA ASP A 46 4.17 -7.48 10.75
C ASP A 46 2.76 -6.83 10.78
N PRO A 47 2.22 -6.36 9.63
CA PRO A 47 2.91 -6.24 8.35
C PRO A 47 3.96 -5.13 8.38
N CYS A 48 5.12 -5.38 7.77
CA CYS A 48 6.19 -4.39 7.65
C CYS A 48 5.71 -3.18 6.82
N VAL A 49 6.03 -1.96 7.28
CA VAL A 49 5.69 -0.72 6.55
C VAL A 49 6.26 -0.71 5.13
N LEU A 50 7.41 -1.35 4.88
CA LEU A 50 7.98 -1.51 3.53
C LEU A 50 7.19 -2.49 2.66
N THR A 51 6.51 -3.46 3.27
CA THR A 51 5.58 -4.36 2.57
C THR A 51 4.30 -3.61 2.21
N ILE A 52 3.74 -2.86 3.16
CA ILE A 52 2.61 -1.95 2.91
C ILE A 52 2.97 -0.95 1.79
N ALA A 53 4.17 -0.37 1.83
CA ALA A 53 4.63 0.56 0.81
C ALA A 53 4.70 -0.05 -0.59
N ARG A 54 5.20 -1.28 -0.70
CA ARG A 54 5.19 -2.01 -1.97
C ARG A 54 3.77 -2.27 -2.47
N ALA A 55 2.84 -2.58 -1.58
CA ALA A 55 1.44 -2.76 -1.94
C ALA A 55 0.79 -1.46 -2.42
N VAL A 56 1.00 -0.36 -1.69
CA VAL A 56 0.48 0.97 -2.02
C VAL A 56 1.07 1.48 -3.34
N ASP A 57 2.39 1.37 -3.55
CA ASP A 57 3.04 1.79 -4.78
C ASP A 57 2.48 1.02 -5.99
N LYS A 58 2.21 -0.28 -5.83
CA LYS A 58 1.57 -1.09 -6.88
C LYS A 58 0.13 -0.67 -7.15
N ALA A 59 -0.66 -0.41 -6.11
CA ALA A 59 -2.03 0.08 -6.27
C ALA A 59 -2.06 1.46 -6.96
N ARG A 60 -1.14 2.36 -6.60
CA ARG A 60 -0.97 3.67 -7.24
C ARG A 60 -0.57 3.55 -8.71
N GLU A 61 0.33 2.63 -9.04
CA GLU A 61 0.71 2.34 -10.43
C GLU A 61 -0.50 1.94 -11.28
N ILE A 62 -1.36 1.05 -10.76
CA ILE A 62 -2.57 0.58 -11.47
C ILE A 62 -3.55 1.72 -11.73
N LEU A 63 -3.68 2.65 -10.77
CA LEU A 63 -4.58 3.81 -10.84
C LEU A 63 -3.97 5.01 -11.58
N GLY A 64 -2.73 4.92 -12.04
CA GLY A 64 -2.02 6.04 -12.67
C GLY A 64 -1.67 7.19 -11.69
N LEU A 65 -1.60 6.90 -10.40
CA LEU A 65 -1.22 7.87 -9.36
C LEU A 65 0.31 8.01 -9.25
N PRO A 66 0.81 9.13 -8.70
CA PRO A 66 2.23 9.31 -8.45
C PRO A 66 2.80 8.23 -7.52
N LYS A 67 3.96 7.69 -7.89
CA LYS A 67 4.69 6.69 -7.08
C LYS A 67 5.11 7.23 -5.72
N LEU A 68 5.34 6.33 -4.78
CA LEU A 68 5.94 6.69 -3.50
C LEU A 68 7.38 7.21 -3.70
N PRO A 69 7.84 8.18 -2.89
CA PRO A 69 9.23 8.59 -2.89
C PRO A 69 10.12 7.41 -2.51
N ARG A 70 11.32 7.35 -3.12
CA ARG A 70 12.32 6.31 -2.87
C ARG A 70 13.29 6.69 -1.78
#